data_AF-V5BYB1-F1
#
_entry.id   AF-V5BYB1-F1
#
_cell.length_a   1.000
_cell.length_b   1.000
_cell.length_c   1.000
_cell.angle_alpha   90.00
_cell.angle_beta   90.00
_cell.angle_gamma   90.00
#
_symmetry.space_group_name_H-M   'P 1'
#
loop_
_entity.id
_entity.type
_entity.pdbx_description
1 polymer ?
#
loop_
_entity_poly.entity_id
_entity_poly.type
_entity_poly.pdbx_seq_one_letter_code
_entity_poly.pdbx_strand_id
1 'polypeptide(L)'
;MSINITLIGQMITFALLIWFVMEYVWPVLFAALEERKKKIAEGLAAAEKGQEEMLLAEQKAKGLLKNAKDQSSEIVSMAQKQASDIVEDSKSAAKKEGDRLILAAKAQIEQEVQQTKETLRKEVAALAVSAAEQILVAEIDKTKHQEIVEKISKRL
;
A
#
# COMPACT_ATOMS: atom_id res chain seq x y z
N MET A 1 55.42 79.52 57.13
CA MET A 1 56.12 78.22 57.14
C MET A 1 56.79 78.09 55.79
N SER A 2 58.11 78.09 55.74
CA SER A 2 58.91 78.11 54.50
C SER A 2 58.62 76.87 53.66
N ILE A 3 58.54 77.02 52.33
CA ILE A 3 58.54 75.86 51.42
C ILE A 3 59.86 75.13 51.65
N ASN A 4 59.79 73.98 52.30
CA ASN A 4 60.94 73.12 52.55
C ASN A 4 61.13 72.17 51.36
N ILE A 5 62.38 71.81 51.06
CA ILE A 5 62.76 70.87 50.00
C ILE A 5 62.00 69.54 50.10
N THR A 6 61.61 69.14 51.31
CA THR A 6 60.77 67.96 51.58
C THR A 6 59.39 68.03 50.93
N LEU A 7 58.76 69.21 50.86
CA LEU A 7 57.45 69.40 50.22
C LEU A 7 57.55 69.21 48.69
N ILE A 8 58.62 69.72 48.08
CA ILE A 8 58.88 69.57 46.64
C ILE A 8 59.16 68.09 46.31
N GLY A 9 59.94 67.41 47.15
CA GLY A 9 60.16 65.96 47.02
C GLY A 9 58.87 65.14 47.13
N GLN A 10 57.99 65.49 48.09
CA GLN A 10 56.67 64.86 48.23
C GLN A 10 55.75 65.10 47.02
N MET A 11 55.78 66.29 46.43
CA MET A 11 55.01 66.57 45.21
C MET A 11 55.50 65.75 44.02
N ILE A 12 56.82 65.60 43.86
CA ILE A 12 57.39 64.79 42.77
C ILE A 12 57.05 63.30 42.96
N THR A 13 57.18 62.76 44.18
CA THR A 13 56.83 61.36 44.44
C THR A 13 55.34 61.10 44.27
N PHE A 14 54.48 62.03 44.68
CA PHE A 14 53.04 61.94 44.46
C PHE A 14 52.67 62.02 42.97
N ALA A 15 53.32 62.90 42.20
CA ALA A 15 53.12 62.98 40.75
C ALA A 15 53.56 61.70 40.02
N LEU A 16 54.70 61.12 40.41
CA LEU A 16 55.16 59.82 39.86
C LEU A 16 54.20 58.68 40.22
N LEU A 17 53.63 58.67 41.43
CA LEU A 17 52.63 57.69 41.83
C LEU A 17 51.35 57.82 40.99
N ILE A 18 50.84 59.04 40.79
CA ILE A 18 49.67 59.27 39.94
C ILE A 18 49.95 58.80 38.52
N TRP A 19 51.11 59.11 37.97
CA TRP A 19 51.49 58.66 36.64
C TRP A 19 51.54 57.14 36.54
N PHE A 20 52.14 56.45 37.52
CA PHE A 20 52.16 54.99 37.58
C PHE A 20 50.75 54.38 37.68
N VAL A 21 49.87 54.94 38.52
CA VAL A 21 48.49 54.46 38.67
C VAL A 21 47.69 54.66 37.39
N MET A 22 47.86 55.80 36.71
CA MET A 22 47.20 56.09 35.43
C MET A 22 47.68 55.15 34.32
N GLU A 23 48.98 54.88 34.24
CA GLU A 23 49.56 54.06 33.16
C GLU A 23 49.36 52.55 33.38
N TYR A 24 49.39 52.06 34.61
CA TYR A 24 49.39 50.60 34.87
C TYR A 24 48.12 50.08 35.55
N VAL A 25 47.58 50.80 36.54
CA VAL A 25 46.45 50.29 37.35
C VAL A 25 45.11 50.58 36.68
N TRP A 26 44.94 51.80 36.17
CA TRP A 26 43.72 52.24 35.50
C TRP A 26 43.36 51.38 34.26
N PRO A 27 44.27 51.11 33.29
CA PRO A 27 43.92 50.32 32.12
C PRO A 27 43.56 48.87 32.47
N VAL A 28 44.20 48.25 33.45
CA VAL A 28 43.87 46.88 33.89
C VAL A 28 42.46 46.81 34.50
N LEU A 29 42.10 47.80 35.33
CA LEU A 29 40.75 47.87 35.92
C LEU A 29 39.67 48.10 34.86
N PHE A 30 39.89 49.03 33.93
CA PHE A 30 38.94 49.29 32.85
C PHE A 30 38.81 48.10 31.90
N ALA A 31 39.92 47.43 31.57
CA ALA A 31 39.89 46.23 30.74
C ALA A 31 39.05 45.11 31.40
N ALA A 32 39.22 44.88 32.70
CA ALA A 32 38.44 43.87 33.43
C ALA A 32 36.94 44.21 33.49
N LEU A 33 36.58 45.49 33.62
CA LEU A 33 35.19 45.94 33.57
C LEU A 33 34.59 45.80 32.17
N GLU A 34 35.34 46.16 31.14
CA GLU A 34 34.90 46.06 29.74
C GLU A 34 34.72 44.59 29.32
N GLU A 35 35.63 43.70 29.74
CA GLU A 35 35.49 42.25 29.51
C GLU A 35 34.20 41.70 30.13
N ARG A 36 33.87 42.12 31.37
CA ARG A 36 32.62 41.72 32.02
C ARG A 36 31.39 42.24 31.28
N LYS A 37 31.38 43.51 30.89
CA LYS A 37 30.29 44.10 30.11
C LYS A 37 30.09 43.36 28.79
N LYS A 38 31.19 43.09 28.08
CA LYS A 38 31.19 42.37 26.81
C LYS A 38 30.64 40.95 26.99
N LYS A 39 31.10 40.19 27.99
CA LYS A 39 30.59 38.85 28.29
C LYS A 39 29.09 38.83 28.60
N ILE A 40 28.59 39.81 29.34
CA ILE A 40 27.16 39.92 29.65
C ILE A 40 26.36 40.24 28.38
N ALA A 41 26.84 41.20 27.57
CA ALA A 41 26.18 41.58 26.32
C ALA A 41 26.14 40.40 25.32
N GLU A 42 27.26 39.71 25.14
CA GLU A 42 27.34 38.51 24.29
C GLU A 42 26.46 37.37 24.81
N GLY A 43 26.44 37.14 26.13
CA GLY A 43 25.60 36.13 26.74
C GLY A 43 24.10 36.43 26.59
N LEU A 44 23.70 37.69 26.74
CA LEU A 44 22.31 38.11 26.56
C LEU A 44 21.88 38.01 25.09
N ALA A 45 22.73 38.46 24.17
CA ALA A 45 22.47 38.34 22.73
C ALA A 45 22.39 36.87 22.28
N ALA A 46 23.26 36.01 22.81
CA ALA A 46 23.21 34.57 22.55
C ALA A 46 21.94 33.91 23.10
N ALA A 47 21.50 34.32 24.30
CA ALA A 47 20.26 33.82 24.90
C ALA A 47 19.01 34.24 24.10
N GLU A 48 18.94 35.50 23.67
CA GLU A 48 17.83 36.01 22.85
C GLU A 48 17.77 35.30 21.50
N LYS A 49 18.93 35.19 20.82
CA LYS A 49 19.03 34.43 19.57
C LYS A 49 18.67 32.96 19.74
N GLY A 50 19.12 32.33 20.82
CA GLY A 50 18.78 30.95 21.14
C GLY A 50 17.28 30.75 21.36
N GLN A 51 16.61 31.71 22.01
CA GLN A 51 15.17 31.69 22.20
C GLN A 51 14.41 31.85 20.88
N GLU A 52 14.85 32.77 20.01
CA GLU A 52 14.26 32.96 18.68
C GLU A 52 14.43 31.70 17.81
N GLU A 53 15.63 31.14 17.76
CA GLU A 53 15.92 29.91 17.02
C GLU A 53 15.10 28.73 17.54
N MET A 54 14.92 28.63 18.86
CA MET A 54 14.07 27.60 19.48
C MET A 54 12.61 27.74 19.03
N LEU A 55 12.07 28.95 19.04
CA LEU A 55 10.69 29.20 18.60
C LEU A 55 10.51 28.89 17.11
N LEU A 56 11.47 29.28 16.27
CA LEU A 56 11.46 28.95 14.84
C LEU A 56 11.56 27.44 14.59
N ALA A 57 12.42 26.75 15.35
CA ALA A 57 12.55 25.30 15.26
C ALA A 57 11.26 24.59 15.69
N GLU A 58 10.60 25.06 16.76
CA GLU A 58 9.33 24.52 17.23
C GLU A 58 8.21 24.73 16.19
N GLN A 59 8.12 25.92 15.59
CA GLN A 59 7.17 26.19 14.52
C GLN A 59 7.40 25.30 13.30
N LYS A 60 8.65 25.13 12.88
CA LYS A 60 9.02 24.23 11.78
C LYS A 60 8.67 22.77 12.11
N ALA A 61 8.97 22.31 13.31
CA ALA A 61 8.64 20.96 13.76
C ALA A 61 7.13 20.71 13.77
N LYS A 62 6.34 21.67 14.29
CA LYS A 62 4.88 21.62 14.25
C LYS A 62 4.34 21.59 12.80
N GLY A 63 4.91 22.40 11.92
CA GLY A 63 4.58 22.39 10.49
C GLY A 63 4.87 21.06 9.81
N LEU A 64 6.06 20.49 10.05
CA LEU A 64 6.45 19.18 9.52
C LEU A 64 5.53 18.07 10.05
N LEU A 65 5.20 18.08 11.33
CA LEU A 65 4.29 17.08 11.93
C LEU A 65 2.89 17.17 11.31
N LYS A 66 2.39 18.39 11.07
CA LYS A 66 1.09 18.59 10.40
C LYS A 66 1.13 18.06 8.97
N ASN A 67 2.14 18.46 8.19
CA ASN A 67 2.30 18.00 6.80
C ASN A 67 2.42 16.47 6.73
N ALA A 68 3.18 15.85 7.65
CA ALA A 68 3.30 14.39 7.71
C ALA A 68 1.96 13.71 8.02
N LYS A 69 1.15 14.28 8.92
CA LYS A 69 -0.21 13.77 9.20
C LYS A 69 -1.13 13.90 7.98
N ASP A 70 -1.10 15.04 7.30
CA ASP A 70 -1.92 15.30 6.11
C ASP A 70 -1.54 14.31 4.99
N GLN A 71 -0.25 14.14 4.72
CA GLN A 71 0.27 13.14 3.77
C GLN A 71 -0.11 11.71 4.15
N SER A 72 0.01 11.35 5.43
CA SER A 72 -0.40 10.02 5.91
C SER A 72 -1.89 9.77 5.70
N SER A 73 -2.74 10.76 5.95
CA SER A 73 -4.18 10.67 5.71
C SER A 73 -4.48 10.52 4.22
N GLU A 74 -3.78 11.25 3.36
CA GLU A 74 -3.91 11.17 1.91
C GLU A 74 -3.52 9.77 1.39
N ILE A 75 -2.39 9.22 1.86
CA ILE A 75 -1.95 7.87 1.51
C ILE A 75 -2.99 6.83 1.93
N VAL A 76 -3.55 6.93 3.14
CA VAL A 76 -4.58 5.99 3.61
C VAL A 76 -5.85 6.10 2.78
N SER A 77 -6.27 7.33 2.42
CA SER A 77 -7.44 7.55 1.55
C SER A 77 -7.23 6.97 0.15
N MET A 78 -6.05 7.21 -0.45
CA MET A 78 -5.69 6.63 -1.75
C MET A 78 -5.66 5.10 -1.70
N ALA A 79 -5.09 4.51 -0.64
CA ALA A 79 -5.02 3.07 -0.46
C ALA A 79 -6.42 2.45 -0.32
N GLN A 80 -7.33 3.09 0.44
CA GLN A 80 -8.72 2.64 0.55
C GLN A 80 -9.46 2.71 -0.78
N LYS A 81 -9.28 3.80 -1.54
CA LYS A 81 -9.86 3.93 -2.88
C LYS A 81 -9.35 2.83 -3.81
N GLN A 82 -8.03 2.65 -3.87
CA GLN A 82 -7.41 1.62 -4.70
C GLN A 82 -7.86 0.20 -4.30
N ALA A 83 -7.99 -0.08 -3.00
CA ALA A 83 -8.53 -1.35 -2.53
C ALA A 83 -9.99 -1.57 -2.97
N SER A 84 -10.82 -0.53 -2.92
CA SER A 84 -12.20 -0.57 -3.42
C SER A 84 -12.25 -0.85 -4.93
N ASP A 85 -11.43 -0.13 -5.70
CA ASP A 85 -11.35 -0.29 -7.16
C ASP A 85 -10.90 -1.72 -7.52
N ILE A 86 -9.89 -2.27 -6.83
CA ILE A 86 -9.43 -3.66 -7.02
C ILE A 86 -10.55 -4.66 -6.72
N VAL A 87 -11.33 -4.45 -5.66
CA VAL A 87 -12.43 -5.34 -5.30
C VAL A 87 -13.54 -5.28 -6.35
N GLU A 88 -13.84 -4.10 -6.88
CA GLU A 88 -14.84 -3.93 -7.94
C GLU A 88 -14.40 -4.57 -9.26
N ASP A 89 -13.15 -4.35 -9.66
CA ASP A 89 -12.55 -4.98 -10.84
C ASP A 89 -12.52 -6.50 -10.71
N SER A 90 -12.14 -7.00 -9.53
CA SER A 90 -12.12 -8.45 -9.25
C SER A 90 -13.52 -9.06 -9.32
N LYS A 91 -14.54 -8.37 -8.79
CA LYS A 91 -15.95 -8.82 -8.90
C LYS A 91 -16.42 -8.84 -10.35
N SER A 92 -16.09 -7.81 -11.12
CA SER A 92 -16.43 -7.70 -12.54
C SER A 92 -15.78 -8.84 -13.35
N ALA A 93 -14.49 -9.08 -13.13
CA ALA A 93 -13.75 -10.16 -13.76
C ALA A 93 -14.32 -11.54 -13.37
N ALA A 94 -14.61 -11.76 -12.08
CA ALA A 94 -15.21 -13.01 -11.60
C ALA A 94 -16.59 -13.26 -12.22
N LYS A 95 -17.42 -12.23 -12.35
CA LYS A 95 -18.73 -12.36 -13.00
C LYS A 95 -18.58 -12.72 -14.48
N LYS A 96 -17.66 -12.06 -15.19
CA LYS A 96 -17.39 -12.35 -16.61
C LYS A 96 -16.88 -13.78 -16.82
N GLU A 97 -15.97 -14.27 -15.98
CA GLU A 97 -15.49 -15.64 -16.06
C GLU A 97 -16.57 -16.65 -15.68
N GLY A 98 -17.42 -16.32 -14.69
CA GLY A 98 -18.59 -17.12 -14.33
C GLY A 98 -19.56 -17.27 -15.50
N ASP A 99 -19.90 -16.18 -16.17
CA ASP A 99 -20.75 -16.19 -17.36
C ASP A 99 -20.12 -17.02 -18.49
N ARG A 100 -18.79 -16.90 -18.69
CA ARG A 100 -18.05 -17.71 -19.67
C ARG A 100 -18.12 -19.20 -19.35
N LEU A 101 -17.96 -19.58 -18.08
CA LEU A 101 -18.01 -20.96 -17.63
C LEU A 101 -19.42 -21.55 -17.78
N ILE A 102 -20.47 -20.78 -17.48
CA ILE A 102 -21.86 -21.19 -17.70
C ILE A 102 -22.14 -21.41 -19.19
N LEU A 103 -21.66 -20.51 -20.06
CA LEU A 103 -21.81 -20.67 -21.51
C LEU A 103 -21.09 -21.93 -22.02
N ALA A 104 -19.87 -22.17 -21.56
CA ALA A 104 -19.11 -23.37 -21.90
C ALA A 104 -19.81 -24.66 -21.42
N ALA A 105 -20.31 -24.66 -20.18
CA ALA A 105 -21.06 -25.79 -19.63
C ALA A 105 -22.34 -26.08 -20.42
N LYS A 106 -23.08 -25.04 -20.82
CA LYS A 106 -24.28 -25.20 -21.68
C LYS A 106 -23.94 -25.81 -23.03
N ALA A 107 -22.86 -25.35 -23.67
CA ALA A 107 -22.41 -25.91 -24.94
C ALA A 107 -21.99 -27.38 -24.80
N GLN A 108 -21.31 -27.73 -23.71
CA GLN A 108 -20.91 -29.11 -23.43
C GLN A 108 -22.13 -30.02 -23.17
N ILE A 109 -23.11 -29.56 -22.40
CA ILE A 109 -24.38 -30.27 -22.17
C ILE A 109 -25.10 -30.50 -23.50
N GLU A 110 -25.17 -29.49 -24.37
CA GLU A 110 -25.84 -29.62 -25.67
C GLU A 110 -25.16 -30.67 -26.56
N GLN A 111 -23.82 -30.72 -26.54
CA GLN A 111 -23.04 -31.74 -27.23
C GLN A 111 -23.28 -33.15 -26.64
N GLU A 112 -23.27 -33.29 -25.32
CA GLU A 112 -23.56 -34.57 -24.64
C GLU A 112 -24.98 -35.07 -24.92
N VAL A 113 -25.97 -34.17 -24.95
CA VAL A 113 -27.35 -34.50 -25.31
C VAL A 113 -27.43 -35.02 -26.74
N GLN A 114 -26.69 -34.42 -27.68
CA GLN A 114 -26.67 -34.93 -29.06
C GLN A 114 -25.98 -36.29 -29.18
N GLN A 115 -24.84 -36.51 -28.51
CA GLN A 115 -24.22 -37.83 -28.45
C GLN A 115 -25.15 -38.87 -27.83
N THR A 116 -25.81 -38.52 -26.73
CA THR A 116 -26.75 -39.42 -26.03
C THR A 116 -27.93 -39.78 -26.94
N LYS A 117 -28.48 -38.83 -27.68
CA LYS A 117 -29.54 -39.09 -28.67
C LYS A 117 -29.08 -40.01 -29.80
N GLU A 118 -27.85 -39.88 -30.29
CA GLU A 118 -27.31 -40.81 -31.29
C GLU A 118 -27.15 -42.22 -30.73
N THR A 119 -26.63 -42.36 -29.51
CA THR A 119 -26.53 -43.65 -28.82
C THR A 119 -27.92 -44.27 -28.61
N LEU A 120 -28.88 -43.49 -28.12
CA LEU A 120 -30.26 -43.94 -27.91
C LEU A 120 -30.91 -44.40 -29.22
N ARG A 121 -30.67 -43.70 -30.34
CA ARG A 121 -31.17 -44.13 -31.66
C ARG A 121 -30.63 -45.50 -32.06
N LYS A 122 -29.36 -45.79 -31.79
CA LYS A 122 -28.76 -47.11 -32.05
C LYS A 122 -29.38 -48.19 -31.17
N GLU A 123 -29.56 -47.92 -29.89
CA GLU A 123 -30.21 -48.86 -28.95
C GLU A 123 -31.66 -49.14 -29.34
N VAL A 124 -32.44 -48.10 -29.68
CA VAL A 124 -33.83 -48.26 -30.13
C VAL A 124 -33.91 -49.04 -31.44
N ALA A 125 -33.00 -48.80 -32.39
CA ALA A 125 -32.94 -49.58 -33.63
C ALA A 125 -32.64 -51.06 -33.36
N ALA A 126 -31.70 -51.37 -32.47
CA ALA A 126 -31.41 -52.74 -32.04
C ALA A 126 -32.61 -53.41 -31.36
N LEU A 127 -33.30 -52.67 -30.48
CA LEU A 127 -34.51 -53.15 -29.80
C LEU A 127 -35.66 -53.42 -30.78
N ALA A 128 -35.84 -52.54 -31.77
CA ALA A 128 -36.86 -52.67 -32.81
C ALA A 128 -36.60 -53.90 -33.71
N VAL A 129 -35.35 -54.17 -34.08
CA VAL A 129 -34.97 -55.39 -34.81
C VAL A 129 -35.28 -56.64 -33.98
N SER A 130 -34.89 -56.66 -32.70
CA SER A 130 -35.19 -57.80 -31.81
C SER A 130 -36.69 -58.00 -31.60
N ALA A 131 -37.48 -56.93 -31.51
CA ALA A 131 -38.93 -57.01 -31.45
C ALA A 131 -39.53 -57.55 -32.76
N ALA A 132 -39.02 -57.12 -33.92
CA ALA A 132 -39.45 -57.64 -35.21
C ALA A 132 -39.10 -59.14 -35.37
N GLU A 133 -37.92 -59.58 -34.89
CA GLU A 133 -37.54 -60.99 -34.84
C GLU A 133 -38.49 -61.81 -33.95
N GLN A 134 -38.83 -61.32 -32.76
CA GLN A 134 -39.77 -62.00 -31.86
C GLN A 134 -41.18 -62.08 -32.44
N ILE A 135 -41.67 -61.02 -33.09
CA ILE A 135 -42.97 -61.03 -33.79
C ILE A 135 -42.93 -62.03 -34.94
N LEU A 136 -41.85 -62.07 -35.74
CA LEU A 136 -41.71 -63.04 -36.82
C LEU A 136 -41.72 -64.48 -36.30
N VAL A 137 -41.02 -64.76 -35.20
CA VAL A 137 -41.04 -66.08 -34.54
C VAL A 137 -42.44 -66.44 -34.02
N ALA A 138 -43.19 -65.46 -33.48
CA ALA A 138 -44.55 -65.67 -33.01
C ALA A 138 -45.55 -65.90 -34.16
N GLU A 139 -45.36 -65.23 -35.31
CA GLU A 139 -46.19 -65.39 -36.51
C GLU A 139 -45.83 -66.66 -37.31
N ILE A 140 -44.63 -67.23 -37.09
CA ILE A 140 -44.23 -68.57 -37.53
C ILE A 140 -44.95 -69.60 -36.64
N ASP A 141 -46.27 -69.70 -36.84
CA ASP A 141 -47.08 -70.77 -36.31
C ASP A 141 -46.76 -72.07 -37.07
N LYS A 142 -46.53 -73.15 -36.31
CA LYS A 142 -46.30 -74.51 -36.83
C LYS A 142 -47.39 -74.96 -37.83
N THR A 143 -48.58 -74.39 -37.74
CA THR A 143 -49.70 -74.70 -38.65
C THR A 143 -49.49 -74.23 -40.09
N LYS A 144 -48.88 -73.05 -40.34
CA LYS A 144 -48.61 -72.58 -41.73
C LYS A 144 -47.41 -73.27 -42.39
N HIS A 145 -46.45 -73.75 -41.60
CA HIS A 145 -45.28 -74.47 -42.14
C HIS A 145 -45.60 -75.90 -42.59
N GLN A 146 -46.54 -76.59 -41.93
CA GLN A 146 -47.00 -77.91 -42.38
C GLN A 146 -47.69 -77.84 -43.75
N GLU A 147 -48.54 -76.84 -43.99
CA GLU A 147 -49.19 -76.67 -45.30
C GLU A 147 -48.20 -76.37 -46.44
N ILE A 148 -47.15 -75.58 -46.19
CA ILE A 148 -46.15 -75.24 -47.22
C ILE A 148 -45.22 -76.44 -47.50
N VAL A 149 -44.83 -77.17 -46.46
CA VAL A 149 -44.00 -78.38 -46.61
C VAL A 149 -44.79 -79.50 -47.29
N GLU A 150 -46.09 -79.67 -46.99
CA GLU A 150 -46.96 -80.61 -47.72
C GLU A 150 -47.22 -80.20 -49.18
N LYS A 151 -47.28 -78.89 -49.48
CA LYS A 151 -47.42 -78.41 -50.86
C LYS A 151 -46.17 -78.62 -51.69
N ILE A 152 -44.99 -78.58 -51.09
CA ILE A 152 -43.72 -78.81 -51.78
C ILE A 152 -43.44 -80.31 -51.94
N SER A 153 -43.76 -81.13 -50.93
CA SER A 153 -43.58 -82.58 -51.02
C SER A 153 -44.54 -83.27 -52.00
N LYS A 154 -45.72 -82.69 -52.27
CA LYS A 154 -46.64 -83.15 -53.35
C LYS A 154 -46.21 -82.76 -54.78
N ARG A 155 -45.10 -82.04 -54.95
CA ARG A 155 -44.57 -81.61 -56.26
C ARG A 155 -43.27 -82.30 -56.67
N LEU A 156 -42.79 -83.26 -55.86
CA LEU A 156 -41.80 -84.28 -56.21
C LEU A 156 -42.53 -85.62 -56.39
#